data_AF-A0A8S7NYT3-F1
#
_entry.id   AF-A0A8S7NYT3-F1
#
_cell.length_a   1.000
_cell.length_b   1.000
_cell.length_c   1.000
_cell.angle_alpha   90.00
_cell.angle_beta   90.00
_cell.angle_gamma   90.00
#
_symmetry.space_group_name_H-M   'P 1'
#
loop_
_entity.id
_entity.type
_entity.pdbx_description
1 polymer ?
#
loop_
_entity_poly.entity_id
_entity_poly.type
_entity_poly.pdbx_seq_one_letter_code
_entity_poly.pdbx_strand_id
1 'polypeptide(L)'
;MTTNNYLEYFLTLLGWVVNNGLWNVLISTGLFALPLAFRIIGIWLKVREEGADEGNKGMLSLPRIEHVLYGAFFVMISCCVPLVQVTLDTLSFDKSRAQTCGVWTPEEPGETGYSGVIS
;
A
#
# COMPACT_ATOMS: atom_id res chain seq x y z
N MET A 1 -16.74 -8.36 -7.07
CA MET A 1 -17.33 -7.02 -6.78
C MET A 1 -18.18 -6.64 -7.99
N THR A 2 -19.42 -6.19 -7.80
CA THR A 2 -20.35 -5.87 -8.90
C THR A 2 -20.50 -4.36 -9.06
N THR A 3 -20.26 -3.82 -10.26
CA THR A 3 -20.53 -2.42 -10.58
C THR A 3 -21.74 -2.29 -11.49
N ASN A 4 -22.50 -1.21 -11.30
CA ASN A 4 -23.77 -0.99 -12.01
C ASN A 4 -23.68 0.11 -13.08
N ASN A 5 -22.57 0.86 -13.08
CA ASN A 5 -22.34 1.96 -14.00
C ASN A 5 -21.01 1.78 -14.75
N TYR A 6 -21.00 2.14 -16.04
CA TYR A 6 -19.82 1.99 -16.90
C TYR A 6 -18.61 2.75 -16.32
N LEU A 7 -18.82 4.00 -15.94
CA LEU A 7 -17.75 4.84 -15.36
C LEU A 7 -17.21 4.27 -14.05
N GLU A 8 -18.09 3.70 -13.22
CA GLU A 8 -17.71 3.06 -11.96
C GLU A 8 -16.83 1.83 -12.21
N TYR A 9 -17.15 1.01 -13.21
CA TYR A 9 -16.35 -0.16 -13.61
C TYR A 9 -14.91 0.23 -13.98
N PHE A 10 -14.73 1.22 -14.87
CA PHE A 10 -13.39 1.63 -15.29
C PHE A 10 -12.62 2.38 -14.21
N LEU A 11 -13.28 3.24 -13.41
CA LEU A 11 -12.63 3.94 -12.32
C LEU A 11 -12.20 3.00 -11.19
N THR A 12 -13.01 1.99 -10.86
CA THR A 12 -12.59 0.97 -9.89
C THR A 12 -11.41 0.17 -10.43
N LEU A 13 -11.48 -0.32 -11.66
CA LEU A 13 -10.36 -1.05 -12.29
C LEU A 13 -9.06 -0.22 -12.31
N LEU A 14 -9.13 1.03 -12.76
CA LEU A 14 -7.97 1.94 -12.77
C LEU A 14 -7.44 2.22 -11.36
N GLY A 15 -8.33 2.48 -10.40
CA GLY A 15 -7.96 2.74 -9.01
C GLY A 15 -7.16 1.58 -8.40
N TRP A 16 -7.58 0.34 -8.69
CA TRP A 16 -6.88 -0.87 -8.24
C TRP A 16 -5.53 -1.05 -8.92
N VAL A 17 -5.44 -0.87 -10.24
CA VAL A 17 -4.17 -0.96 -10.97
C VAL A 17 -3.16 0.06 -10.43
N VAL A 18 -3.60 1.31 -10.21
CA VAL A 18 -2.75 2.36 -9.65
C VAL A 18 -2.33 2.04 -8.22
N ASN A 19 -3.24 1.54 -7.39
CA ASN A 19 -2.94 1.14 -6.01
C ASN A 19 -1.88 0.02 -5.95
N ASN A 20 -2.07 -1.05 -6.74
CA ASN A 20 -1.12 -2.17 -6.80
C ASN A 20 0.23 -1.72 -7.39
N GLY A 21 0.22 -0.86 -8.40
CA GLY A 21 1.43 -0.25 -8.96
C GLY A 21 2.21 0.57 -7.94
N LEU A 22 1.54 1.45 -7.20
CA LEU A 22 2.14 2.24 -6.11
C LEU A 22 2.76 1.34 -5.03
N TRP A 23 2.04 0.29 -4.63
CA TRP A 23 2.53 -0.65 -3.64
C TRP A 23 3.79 -1.41 -4.12
N ASN A 24 3.78 -1.87 -5.37
CA ASN A 24 4.94 -2.53 -5.99
C ASN A 24 6.15 -1.58 -6.07
N VAL A 25 5.94 -0.31 -6.42
CA VAL A 25 7.02 0.69 -6.44
C VAL A 25 7.58 0.90 -5.02
N LEU A 26 6.72 1.04 -4.01
CA LEU A 26 7.16 1.23 -2.61
C LEU A 26 8.02 0.08 -2.11
N ILE A 27 7.65 -1.17 -2.41
CA ILE A 27 8.44 -2.36 -2.05
C ILE A 27 9.72 -2.43 -2.88
N SER A 28 9.63 -2.33 -4.21
CA SER A 28 10.77 -2.51 -5.12
C SER A 28 11.86 -1.46 -4.90
N THR A 29 11.49 -0.24 -4.54
CA THR A 29 12.46 0.85 -4.27
C THR A 29 12.91 0.89 -2.83
N GLY A 30 12.22 0.22 -1.91
CA GLY A 30 12.47 0.32 -0.47
C GLY A 30 12.11 1.68 0.13
N LEU A 31 11.32 2.51 -0.58
CA LEU A 31 10.91 3.85 -0.13
C LEU A 31 10.21 3.83 1.24
N PHE A 32 9.56 2.72 1.58
CA PHE A 32 8.94 2.51 2.90
C PHE A 32 9.94 2.61 4.07
N ALA A 33 11.23 2.34 3.84
CA ALA A 33 12.26 2.36 4.87
C ALA A 33 12.79 3.77 5.19
N LEU A 34 12.55 4.77 4.33
CA LEU A 34 13.00 6.14 4.56
C LEU A 34 12.51 6.76 5.88
N PRO A 35 11.20 6.75 6.22
CA PRO A 35 10.71 7.32 7.48
C PRO A 35 11.33 6.64 8.71
N LEU A 36 11.58 5.32 8.62
CA LEU A 36 12.31 4.57 9.65
C LEU A 36 13.74 5.06 9.81
N ALA A 37 14.47 5.22 8.70
CA ALA A 37 15.84 5.72 8.71
C ALA A 37 15.93 7.12 9.32
N PHE A 38 15.04 8.05 8.92
CA PHE A 38 14.98 9.39 9.50
C PHE A 38 14.73 9.35 11.01
N ARG A 39 13.85 8.45 11.48
CA ARG A 39 13.59 8.30 12.92
C ARG A 39 14.80 7.79 13.69
N ILE A 40 15.50 6.77 13.17
CA ILE A 40 16.70 6.21 13.81
C ILE A 40 17.80 7.26 13.88
N ILE A 41 18.04 8.00 12.79
CA ILE A 41 19.03 9.08 12.76
C ILE A 41 18.66 10.18 13.78
N GLY A 42 17.38 10.53 13.90
CA GLY A 42 16.92 11.50 14.89
C GLY A 42 17.20 11.09 16.34
N ILE A 43 17.00 9.80 16.67
CA ILE A 43 17.34 9.27 18.00
C ILE A 43 18.86 9.28 18.21
N TRP A 44 19.62 8.89 17.19
CA TRP A 44 21.07 8.88 17.24
C TRP A 44 21.67 10.27 17.49
N LEU A 45 21.17 11.30 16.80
CA LEU A 45 21.56 12.69 17.03
C LEU A 45 21.19 13.15 18.45
N LYS A 46 19.98 12.83 18.92
CA LYS A 46 19.52 13.19 20.25
C LYS A 46 20.40 12.62 21.37
N VAL A 47 20.80 11.35 21.27
CA VAL A 47 21.69 10.71 22.26
C VAL A 47 23.11 11.29 22.22
N ARG A 48 23.55 11.80 21.06
CA ARG A 48 24.81 12.54 20.93
C ARG A 48 24.75 13.90 21.62
N GLU A 49 23.60 14.58 21.57
CA GLU A 49 23.38 15.88 22.23
C GLU A 49 23.23 15.76 23.75
N GLU A 50 22.78 14.60 24.25
CA GLU A 50 22.69 14.34 25.69
C GLU A 50 24.08 14.50 26.36
N GLY A 51 24.12 15.04 27.58
CA GLY A 51 25.38 15.32 28.29
C GLY A 51 26.14 14.06 28.72
N ALA A 52 27.36 14.23 29.27
CA ALA A 52 28.14 13.12 29.85
C ALA A 52 27.49 12.52 31.12
N ASP A 53 26.43 13.15 31.62
CA ASP A 53 25.75 12.83 32.87
C ASP A 53 24.79 11.62 32.77
N GLU A 54 24.44 11.19 31.55
CA GLU A 54 23.54 10.02 31.34
C GLU A 54 24.27 8.67 31.30
N GLY A 55 25.59 8.63 31.52
CA GLY A 55 26.36 7.38 31.52
C GLY A 55 26.54 6.78 30.13
N ASN A 56 26.52 5.43 30.01
CA ASN A 56 26.84 4.75 28.74
C ASN A 56 25.77 4.98 27.66
N LYS A 57 26.02 5.97 26.80
CA LYS A 57 25.19 6.38 25.64
C LYS A 57 24.77 5.23 24.72
N GLY A 58 25.59 4.19 24.61
CA GLY A 58 25.29 2.99 23.81
C GLY A 58 24.17 2.14 24.42
N MET A 59 24.20 1.94 25.74
CA MET A 59 23.15 1.18 26.43
C MET A 59 21.81 1.93 26.48
N LEU A 60 21.83 3.26 26.45
CA LEU A 60 20.61 4.06 26.52
C LEU A 60 19.92 4.24 25.15
N SER A 61 20.69 4.26 24.06
CA SER A 61 20.16 4.41 22.70
C SER A 61 19.49 3.14 22.18
N LEU A 62 20.00 1.96 22.53
CA LEU A 62 19.46 0.67 22.09
C LEU A 62 17.96 0.50 22.39
N PRO A 63 17.49 0.62 23.65
CA PRO A 63 16.07 0.40 23.98
C PRO A 63 15.15 1.45 23.35
N ARG A 64 15.64 2.69 23.15
CA ARG A 64 14.87 3.74 22.45
C ARG A 64 14.68 3.41 20.97
N ILE A 65 15.72 2.93 20.30
CA ILE A 65 15.65 2.47 18.90
C ILE A 65 14.75 1.23 18.79
N GLU A 66 14.91 0.27 19.70
CA GLU A 66 14.14 -0.96 19.73
C GLU A 66 12.63 -0.70 19.84
N HIS A 67 12.21 0.17 20.77
CA HIS A 67 10.80 0.52 20.90
C HIS A 67 10.24 1.18 19.63
N VAL A 68 11.02 2.07 19.00
CA VAL A 68 10.62 2.74 17.76
C VAL A 68 10.50 1.75 16.60
N LEU A 69 11.39 0.77 16.52
CA LEU A 69 11.30 -0.31 15.54
C LEU A 69 10.05 -1.15 15.75
N TYR A 70 9.74 -1.58 16.98
CA TYR A 70 8.52 -2.35 17.26
C TYR A 70 7.25 -1.58 16.89
N GLY A 71 7.18 -0.30 17.26
CA GLY A 71 6.04 0.56 16.92
C GLY A 71 5.88 0.72 15.41
N ALA A 72 6.99 0.94 14.69
CA ALA A 72 6.95 1.10 13.25
C ALA A 72 6.59 -0.21 12.51
N PHE A 73 7.10 -1.36 12.96
CA PHE A 73 6.69 -2.66 12.41
C PHE A 73 5.20 -2.92 12.60
N PHE A 74 4.66 -2.61 13.77
CA PHE A 74 3.23 -2.73 14.04
C PHE A 74 2.40 -1.87 13.08
N VAL A 75 2.79 -0.60 12.89
CA VAL A 75 2.10 0.31 11.96
C VAL A 75 2.19 -0.20 10.52
N MET A 76 3.35 -0.69 10.09
CA MET A 76 3.52 -1.22 8.74
C MET A 76 2.62 -2.43 8.48
N ILE A 77 2.57 -3.39 9.42
CA ILE A 77 1.72 -4.57 9.28
C ILE A 77 0.24 -4.17 9.29
N SER A 78 -0.15 -3.20 10.12
CA SER A 78 -1.55 -2.80 10.27
C SER A 78 -2.07 -1.88 9.15
N CYS A 79 -1.23 -0.99 8.59
CA CYS A 79 -1.67 0.04 7.64
C CYS A 79 -1.10 -0.12 6.23
N CYS A 80 0.09 -0.71 6.09
CA CYS A 80 0.80 -0.71 4.82
C CYS A 80 0.68 -2.05 4.11
N VAL A 81 0.68 -3.18 4.83
CA VAL A 81 0.51 -4.48 4.17
C VAL A 81 -0.93 -4.62 3.67
N PRO A 82 -1.17 -4.70 2.35
CA PRO A 82 -2.49 -4.99 1.83
C PRO A 82 -2.78 -6.46 2.13
N LEU A 83 -3.37 -6.73 3.31
CA LEU A 83 -3.75 -8.08 3.73
C LEU A 83 -4.81 -8.69 2.80
N VAL A 84 -5.52 -7.84 2.05
CA VAL A 84 -6.45 -8.25 1.01
C VAL A 84 -5.84 -7.91 -0.34
N GLN A 85 -5.25 -8.91 -1.00
CA GLN A 85 -4.90 -8.83 -2.41
C GLN A 85 -6.21 -8.94 -3.21
N VAL A 86 -6.75 -7.80 -3.66
CA VAL A 86 -7.97 -7.79 -4.48
C VAL A 86 -7.56 -8.07 -5.92
N THR A 87 -7.81 -9.30 -6.37
CA THR A 87 -7.66 -9.71 -7.76
C THR A 87 -8.81 -9.17 -8.61
N LEU A 88 -8.45 -8.51 -9.72
CA LEU A 88 -9.41 -7.88 -10.61
C LEU A 88 -10.19 -8.88 -11.47
N ASP A 89 -9.80 -10.16 -11.48
CA ASP A 89 -10.52 -11.25 -12.15
C ASP A 89 -11.98 -11.40 -11.71
N THR A 90 -12.33 -10.89 -10.53
CA THR A 90 -13.69 -11.04 -9.95
C THR A 90 -14.55 -9.78 -10.09
N LEU A 91 -14.11 -8.79 -10.88
CA LEU A 91 -14.90 -7.60 -11.16
C LEU A 91 -15.92 -7.90 -12.27
N SER A 92 -17.21 -7.90 -11.90
CA SER A 92 -18.31 -8.19 -12.81
C SER A 92 -19.15 -6.94 -13.04
N PHE A 93 -19.57 -6.72 -14.29
CA PHE A 93 -20.49 -5.64 -14.65
C PHE A 93 -21.92 -6.16 -14.75
N ASP A 94 -22.89 -5.53 -14.06
CA ASP A 94 -24.30 -5.92 -14.20
C ASP A 94 -24.87 -5.46 -15.55
N LYS A 95 -25.13 -6.43 -16.43
CA LYS A 95 -25.66 -6.20 -17.79
C LYS A 95 -27.19 -6.01 -17.82
N SER A 96 -27.90 -6.25 -16.71
CA SER A 96 -29.38 -6.24 -16.66
C SER A 96 -30.01 -4.96 -17.20
N ARG A 97 -29.48 -3.80 -16.82
CA ARG A 97 -29.97 -2.49 -17.28
C ARG A 97 -29.44 -2.08 -18.65
N ALA A 98 -28.26 -2.55 -19.03
CA ALA A 98 -27.63 -2.22 -20.31
C ALA A 98 -28.32 -2.93 -21.48
N GLN A 99 -28.84 -4.14 -21.27
CA GLN A 99 -29.61 -4.90 -22.26
C GLN A 99 -30.89 -4.17 -22.71
N THR A 100 -31.55 -3.45 -21.81
CA THR A 100 -32.76 -2.66 -22.13
C THR A 100 -32.47 -1.50 -23.08
N CYS A 101 -31.26 -0.95 -23.03
CA CYS A 101 -30.85 0.21 -23.83
C CYS A 101 -30.11 -0.17 -25.11
N GLY A 102 -29.88 -1.46 -25.40
CA GLY A 102 -29.23 -1.93 -26.63
C GLY A 102 -27.79 -1.43 -26.84
N VAL A 103 -27.13 -0.95 -25.79
CA VAL A 103 -25.78 -0.37 -25.82
C VAL A 103 -24.71 -1.42 -25.53
N TRP A 104 -23.50 -1.15 -26.02
CA TRP A 104 -22.34 -2.01 -25.81
C TRP A 104 -22.03 -2.19 -24.32
N THR A 105 -21.94 -3.46 -23.87
CA THR A 105 -21.54 -3.81 -22.51
C THR A 105 -20.06 -4.13 -22.46
N PRO A 106 -19.32 -3.68 -21.42
CA PRO A 106 -17.92 -4.05 -21.27
C PRO A 106 -17.76 -5.57 -21.05
N GLU A 107 -16.70 -6.12 -21.66
CA GLU A 107 -16.23 -7.49 -21.44
C GLU A 107 -15.59 -7.64 -20.05
N GLU A 108 -15.45 -8.88 -19.59
CA GLU A 108 -14.75 -9.19 -18.34
C GLU A 108 -13.27 -8.79 -18.43
N PRO A 109 -12.63 -8.36 -17.31
CA PRO A 109 -11.27 -7.81 -17.34
C PRO A 109 -10.25 -8.73 -18.03
N GLY A 110 -10.38 -10.05 -17.87
CA GLY A 110 -9.49 -11.06 -18.47
C GLY A 110 -9.57 -11.20 -19.98
N GLU A 111 -10.69 -10.81 -20.61
CA GLU A 111 -10.87 -10.84 -22.06
C GLU A 111 -10.57 -9.49 -22.74
N THR A 112 -10.18 -8.50 -21.93
CA THR A 112 -9.75 -7.19 -22.41
C THR A 112 -8.23 -7.08 -22.49
N GLY A 113 -7.73 -5.96 -23.06
CA GLY A 113 -6.29 -5.65 -23.06
C GLY A 113 -5.66 -5.48 -21.66
N TYR A 114 -6.45 -5.55 -20.58
CA TYR A 114 -5.97 -5.49 -19.20
C TYR A 114 -5.49 -6.84 -18.64
N SER A 115 -5.54 -7.93 -19.41
CA SER A 115 -5.13 -9.27 -18.94
C SER A 115 -3.71 -9.34 -18.36
N GLY A 116 -2.78 -8.52 -18.83
CA GLY A 116 -1.40 -8.46 -18.33
C GLY A 116 -1.19 -7.65 -17.05
N VAL A 117 -2.20 -6.92 -16.56
CA VAL A 117 -2.11 -6.02 -15.39
C VAL A 117 -3.05 -6.41 -14.24
N ILE A 118 -3.91 -7.40 -14.45
CA ILE A 118 -4.87 -7.90 -13.45
C ILE A 118 -4.33 -9.04 -12.57
N SER A 119 -3.10 -9.54 -12.82
CA SER A 119 -2.43 -10.58 -12.01
C SER A 119 -1.84 -10.07 -10.70
#